data_AF-A0A0J6FXT0-F1
#
_entry.id   AF-A0A0J6FXT0-F1
#
_cell.length_a   1.000
_cell.length_b   1.000
_cell.length_c   1.000
_cell.angle_alpha   90.00
_cell.angle_beta   90.00
_cell.angle_gamma   90.00
#
_symmetry.space_group_name_H-M   'P 1'
#
loop_
_entity.id
_entity.type
_entity.pdbx_description
1 polymer ?
#
loop_
_entity_poly.entity_id
_entity_poly.type
_entity_poly.pdbx_seq_one_letter_code
_entity_poly.pdbx_strand_id
1 'polypeptide(L)'
;MRTPSPLLLTGLAAALTLCALPALAQSQGDWTVGIGAHQVNPKSDNGTLAGGTLPLRIDSNIRPTVTFEYFVHQDLGVEVLAALPFEHDISVKGVGKVGSTKHLPPVVSLQYHFNSAGKVAPFIGAGLNYTTFFSEKTTGALAGSKLKLDDSWGLAAHAGVDIALTDKSALRVDMRWIDIDSKVKVNGSDLGTAHIDPLVYGLAYVMKF
;
A
#
# COMPACT_ATOMS: atom_id res chain seq x y z
N MET A 1 35.86 35.21 27.94
CA MET A 1 35.01 34.31 27.13
C MET A 1 34.03 33.64 28.08
N ARG A 2 32.74 33.59 27.73
CA ARG A 2 31.62 33.27 28.63
C ARG A 2 31.62 31.78 29.01
N THR A 3 31.54 31.47 30.30
CA THR A 3 31.33 30.11 30.81
C THR A 3 29.87 29.70 30.59
N PRO A 4 29.59 28.50 30.04
CA PRO A 4 28.21 28.04 29.89
C PRO A 4 27.61 27.68 31.25
N SER A 5 26.32 28.01 31.41
CA SER A 5 25.53 27.80 32.64
C SER A 5 25.27 26.29 32.89
N PRO A 6 25.41 25.76 34.12
CA PRO A 6 25.23 24.34 34.44
C PRO A 6 23.77 23.86 34.32
N LEU A 7 22.81 24.77 34.15
CA LEU A 7 21.39 24.46 33.97
C LEU A 7 21.04 23.88 32.58
N LEU A 8 21.91 24.05 31.58
CA LEU A 8 21.69 23.49 30.24
C LEU A 8 22.13 22.03 30.11
N LEU A 9 22.99 21.52 31.01
CA LEU A 9 23.39 20.11 31.02
C LEU A 9 22.40 19.20 31.76
N THR A 10 21.60 19.74 32.69
CA THR A 10 20.63 18.94 33.46
C THR A 10 19.30 18.75 32.74
N GLY A 11 18.96 19.59 31.77
CA GLY A 11 17.75 19.43 30.95
C GLY A 11 17.80 18.27 29.95
N LEU A 12 18.99 17.88 29.50
CA LEU A 12 19.16 16.81 28.50
C LEU A 12 19.21 15.40 29.13
N ALA A 13 19.55 15.30 30.42
CA ALA A 13 19.60 14.03 31.14
C ALA A 13 18.22 13.56 31.66
N ALA A 14 17.27 14.48 31.85
CA ALA A 14 15.92 14.15 32.34
C ALA A 14 14.96 13.66 31.25
N ALA A 15 15.32 13.75 29.97
CA ALA A 15 14.54 13.22 28.85
C ALA A 15 14.78 11.72 28.58
N LEU A 16 15.78 11.11 29.24
CA LEU A 16 16.16 9.70 29.05
C LEU A 16 15.54 8.74 30.08
N THR A 17 14.83 9.24 31.09
CA THR A 17 14.36 8.41 32.22
C THR A 17 12.85 8.17 32.27
N LEU A 18 12.07 8.69 31.33
CA LEU A 18 10.66 8.37 31.20
C LEU A 18 10.40 7.58 29.92
N CYS A 19 10.55 6.26 30.08
CA CYS A 19 9.59 5.23 29.72
C CYS A 19 10.36 3.97 29.34
N ALA A 20 10.42 3.01 30.26
CA ALA A 20 10.55 1.60 29.90
C ALA A 20 9.26 1.23 29.13
N LEU A 21 9.19 1.63 27.87
CA LEU A 21 8.13 1.18 26.99
C LEU A 21 8.44 -0.27 26.61
N PRO A 22 7.43 -1.14 26.56
CA PRO A 22 7.55 -2.51 26.11
C PRO A 22 8.20 -2.62 24.72
N ALA A 23 8.87 -3.75 24.48
CA ALA A 23 9.62 -4.03 23.26
C ALA A 23 8.86 -5.09 22.43
N LEU A 24 8.70 -4.85 21.13
CA LEU A 24 7.98 -5.77 20.24
C LEU A 24 8.90 -6.87 19.70
N ALA A 25 9.50 -7.69 20.55
CA ALA A 25 10.34 -8.80 20.05
C ALA A 25 9.52 -9.76 19.16
N GLN A 26 9.75 -9.72 17.85
CA GLN A 26 9.25 -10.70 16.88
C GLN A 26 10.13 -11.96 16.96
N SER A 27 9.49 -13.13 17.00
CA SER A 27 10.15 -14.44 17.01
C SER A 27 9.69 -15.28 15.84
N GLN A 28 10.50 -16.27 15.47
CA GLN A 28 10.08 -17.27 14.50
C GLN A 28 8.77 -17.94 14.99
N GLY A 29 7.77 -17.97 14.12
CA GLY A 29 6.45 -18.52 14.41
C GLY A 29 5.40 -17.48 14.80
N ASP A 30 5.80 -16.24 15.09
CA ASP A 30 4.87 -15.17 15.43
C ASP A 30 3.99 -14.81 14.23
N TRP A 31 2.74 -14.50 14.52
CA TRP A 31 1.81 -13.93 13.55
C TRP A 31 1.53 -12.47 13.88
N THR A 32 1.41 -11.64 12.85
CA THR A 32 0.83 -10.31 13.00
C THR A 32 -0.36 -10.07 12.10
N VAL A 33 -1.27 -9.25 12.61
CA VAL A 33 -2.39 -8.69 11.86
C VAL A 33 -2.31 -7.17 11.93
N GLY A 34 -2.23 -6.52 10.78
CA GLY A 34 -2.30 -5.07 10.66
C GLY A 34 -3.67 -4.64 10.17
N ILE A 35 -4.30 -3.67 10.85
CA ILE A 35 -5.53 -3.04 10.38
C ILE A 35 -5.26 -1.54 10.23
N GLY A 36 -5.44 -1.01 9.03
CA GLY A 36 -5.00 0.34 8.71
C GLY A 36 -5.92 1.11 7.79
N ALA A 37 -5.52 2.34 7.54
CA ALA A 37 -6.12 3.24 6.56
C ALA A 37 -5.01 3.87 5.73
N HIS A 38 -5.06 3.64 4.42
CA HIS A 38 -4.05 4.10 3.48
C HIS A 38 -4.65 4.90 2.34
N GLN A 39 -3.99 5.99 1.99
CA GLN A 39 -4.24 6.73 0.78
C GLN A 39 -3.63 5.95 -0.38
N VAL A 40 -4.46 5.54 -1.34
CA VAL A 40 -4.05 4.95 -2.61
C VAL A 40 -3.93 6.09 -3.62
N ASN A 41 -2.72 6.35 -4.11
CA ASN A 41 -2.45 7.43 -5.06
C ASN A 41 -1.87 6.84 -6.38
N PRO A 42 -2.73 6.59 -7.39
CA PRO A 42 -2.28 6.19 -8.73
C PRO A 42 -1.28 7.18 -9.33
N LYS A 43 -0.40 6.70 -10.21
CA LYS A 43 0.55 7.58 -10.92
C LYS A 43 -0.19 8.62 -11.76
N SER A 44 0.42 9.78 -11.99
CA SER A 44 -0.21 10.91 -12.69
C SER A 44 -0.33 10.74 -14.21
N ASP A 45 0.48 9.86 -14.81
CA ASP A 45 0.41 9.48 -16.22
C ASP A 45 -0.14 8.06 -16.34
N ASN A 46 -1.46 7.88 -16.33
CA ASN A 46 -2.07 6.55 -16.35
C ASN A 46 -2.06 5.87 -17.73
N GLY A 47 -1.31 6.40 -18.70
CA GLY A 47 -1.30 5.95 -20.09
C GLY A 47 -2.36 6.63 -20.95
N THR A 48 -2.49 6.15 -22.18
CA THR A 48 -3.36 6.72 -23.21
C THR A 48 -4.21 5.64 -23.88
N LEU A 49 -5.50 5.90 -24.04
CA LEU A 49 -6.41 5.10 -24.85
C LEU A 49 -6.48 5.63 -26.30
N ALA A 50 -7.10 4.83 -27.17
CA ALA A 50 -7.33 5.14 -28.59
C ALA A 50 -6.03 5.46 -29.35
N GLY A 51 -5.04 4.56 -29.23
CA GLY A 51 -3.79 4.65 -29.97
C GLY A 51 -2.93 5.87 -29.64
N GLY A 52 -3.02 6.41 -28.40
CA GLY A 52 -2.19 7.53 -27.96
C GLY A 52 -2.91 8.87 -27.80
N THR A 53 -4.18 8.94 -28.17
CA THR A 53 -4.87 10.24 -28.32
C THR A 53 -5.66 10.70 -27.10
N LEU A 54 -6.05 9.79 -26.19
CA LEU A 54 -6.83 10.16 -25.01
C LEU A 54 -6.12 9.74 -23.70
N PRO A 55 -5.62 10.68 -22.89
CA PRO A 55 -4.96 10.36 -21.63
C PRO A 55 -5.97 9.82 -20.60
N LEU A 56 -5.56 8.76 -19.89
CA LEU A 56 -6.28 8.19 -18.77
C LEU A 56 -5.98 8.97 -17.49
N ARG A 57 -6.98 9.05 -16.60
CA ARG A 57 -6.83 9.58 -15.25
C ARG A 57 -7.52 8.66 -14.26
N ILE A 58 -6.82 8.32 -13.18
CA ILE A 58 -7.34 7.53 -12.06
C ILE A 58 -7.19 8.34 -10.77
N ASP A 59 -8.28 8.50 -10.02
CA ASP A 59 -8.29 9.32 -8.80
C ASP A 59 -7.81 8.57 -7.56
N SER A 60 -7.23 9.32 -6.61
CA SER A 60 -6.74 8.81 -5.31
C SER A 60 -7.88 8.58 -4.30
N ASN A 61 -7.71 7.65 -3.35
CA ASN A 61 -8.71 7.42 -2.31
C ASN A 61 -8.15 6.80 -1.01
N ILE A 62 -8.73 7.15 0.14
CA ILE A 62 -8.44 6.50 1.43
C ILE A 62 -9.20 5.19 1.54
N ARG A 63 -8.52 4.14 1.99
CA ARG A 63 -9.04 2.78 2.01
C ARG A 63 -8.62 2.02 3.27
N PRO A 64 -9.52 1.24 3.87
CA PRO A 64 -9.13 0.32 4.92
C PRO A 64 -8.26 -0.79 4.32
N THR A 65 -7.21 -1.17 5.04
CA THR A 65 -6.30 -2.25 4.64
C THR A 65 -6.18 -3.27 5.76
N VAL A 66 -5.96 -4.53 5.38
CA VAL A 66 -5.65 -5.58 6.34
C VAL A 66 -4.40 -6.33 5.86
N THR A 67 -3.41 -6.46 6.72
CA THR A 67 -2.22 -7.28 6.47
C THR A 67 -2.19 -8.46 7.41
N PHE A 68 -1.67 -9.58 6.92
CA PHE A 68 -1.35 -10.76 7.71
C PHE A 68 0.11 -11.10 7.45
N GLU A 69 0.93 -11.17 8.51
CA GLU A 69 2.36 -11.45 8.39
C GLU A 69 2.72 -12.65 9.25
N TYR A 70 3.47 -13.60 8.69
CA TYR A 70 4.03 -14.74 9.41
C TYR A 70 5.55 -14.64 9.47
N PHE A 71 6.12 -14.67 10.66
CA PHE A 71 7.57 -14.56 10.86
C PHE A 71 8.23 -15.93 10.71
N VAL A 72 8.93 -16.13 9.58
CA VAL A 72 9.73 -17.34 9.32
C VAL A 72 11.08 -17.31 10.05
N HIS A 73 11.52 -16.12 10.47
CA HIS A 73 12.70 -15.86 11.31
C HIS A 73 12.43 -14.60 12.16
N GLN A 74 13.28 -14.30 13.15
CA GLN A 74 13.10 -13.17 14.09
C GLN A 74 12.92 -11.79 13.41
N ASP A 75 13.47 -11.62 12.21
CA ASP A 75 13.51 -10.36 11.46
C ASP A 75 12.92 -10.52 10.04
N LEU A 76 12.36 -11.68 9.71
CA LEU A 76 11.93 -12.01 8.34
C LEU A 76 10.50 -12.57 8.36
N GLY A 77 9.60 -11.84 7.70
CA GLY A 77 8.18 -12.16 7.61
C GLY A 77 7.71 -12.37 6.18
N VAL A 78 6.70 -13.22 6.00
CA VAL A 78 5.91 -13.32 4.77
C VAL A 78 4.57 -12.65 5.02
N GLU A 79 4.30 -11.56 4.29
CA GLU A 79 3.11 -10.74 4.45
C GLU A 79 2.15 -10.95 3.28
N VAL A 80 0.85 -10.96 3.58
CA VAL A 80 -0.24 -10.85 2.63
C VAL A 80 -1.02 -9.58 2.92
N LEU A 81 -1.11 -8.68 1.95
CA LEU A 81 -2.06 -7.56 1.97
C LEU A 81 -3.39 -8.02 1.36
N ALA A 82 -4.41 -8.03 2.19
CA ALA A 82 -5.79 -8.22 1.79
C ALA A 82 -6.52 -6.87 1.74
N ALA A 83 -7.36 -6.70 0.72
CA ALA A 83 -8.22 -5.55 0.57
C ALA A 83 -9.61 -5.97 0.12
N LEU A 84 -10.61 -5.14 0.42
CA LEU A 84 -11.93 -5.26 -0.18
C LEU A 84 -11.89 -4.84 -1.66
N PRO A 85 -12.83 -5.32 -2.50
CA PRO A 85 -12.92 -4.89 -3.89
C PRO A 85 -12.99 -3.37 -4.03
N PHE A 86 -12.07 -2.80 -4.81
CA PHE A 86 -12.07 -1.39 -5.15
C PHE A 86 -12.96 -1.16 -6.36
N GLU A 87 -13.83 -0.15 -6.32
CA GLU A 87 -14.57 0.30 -7.51
C GLU A 87 -13.94 1.59 -8.03
N HIS A 88 -13.69 1.64 -9.34
CA HIS A 88 -13.18 2.81 -10.04
C HIS A 88 -14.02 3.14 -11.25
N ASP A 89 -14.25 4.44 -11.43
CA ASP A 89 -14.85 4.97 -12.64
C ASP A 89 -13.77 5.14 -13.72
N ILE A 90 -14.11 4.75 -14.94
CA ILE A 90 -13.26 4.92 -16.10
C ILE A 90 -13.79 6.12 -16.87
N SER A 91 -12.97 7.17 -16.95
CA SER A 91 -13.30 8.41 -17.63
C SER A 91 -12.31 8.71 -18.74
N VAL A 92 -12.83 9.27 -19.83
CA VAL A 92 -12.07 9.60 -21.02
C VAL A 92 -12.08 11.12 -21.19
N LYS A 93 -10.89 11.73 -21.33
CA LYS A 93 -10.75 13.19 -21.43
C LYS A 93 -11.55 13.72 -22.62
N GLY A 94 -12.43 14.70 -22.38
CA GLY A 94 -13.29 15.30 -23.40
C GLY A 94 -14.58 14.53 -23.70
N VAL A 95 -14.76 13.32 -23.14
CA VAL A 95 -15.96 12.48 -23.31
C VAL A 95 -16.72 12.31 -21.99
N GLY A 96 -16.01 12.24 -20.86
CA GLY A 96 -16.58 12.01 -19.53
C GLY A 96 -16.53 10.54 -19.11
N LYS A 97 -17.38 10.16 -18.15
CA LYS A 97 -17.44 8.79 -17.62
C LYS A 97 -17.97 7.83 -18.68
N VAL A 98 -17.16 6.82 -19.01
CA VAL A 98 -17.48 5.80 -20.02
C VAL A 98 -17.74 4.42 -19.41
N GLY A 99 -17.41 4.23 -18.14
CA GLY A 99 -17.72 2.99 -17.44
C GLY A 99 -17.24 2.98 -16.01
N SER A 100 -17.32 1.81 -15.38
CA SER A 100 -16.69 1.50 -14.10
C SER A 100 -16.21 0.05 -14.08
N THR A 101 -15.26 -0.24 -13.20
CA THR A 101 -14.75 -1.59 -12.95
C THR A 101 -14.49 -1.79 -11.47
N LYS A 102 -14.53 -3.04 -11.01
CA LYS A 102 -14.04 -3.43 -9.70
C LYS A 102 -12.72 -4.18 -9.83
N HIS A 103 -11.82 -4.03 -8.86
CA HIS A 103 -10.58 -4.79 -8.83
C HIS A 103 -10.16 -5.20 -7.42
N LEU A 104 -9.38 -6.27 -7.36
CA LEU A 104 -8.73 -6.78 -6.16
C LEU A 104 -7.24 -6.96 -6.44
N PRO A 105 -6.36 -6.25 -5.73
CA PRO A 105 -4.91 -6.35 -5.87
C PRO A 105 -4.25 -7.00 -4.64
N PRO A 106 -4.47 -8.30 -4.34
CA PRO A 106 -3.69 -8.98 -3.31
C PRO A 106 -2.20 -8.90 -3.62
N VAL A 107 -1.42 -8.61 -2.57
CA VAL A 107 0.05 -8.57 -2.63
C VAL A 107 0.61 -9.55 -1.62
N VAL A 108 1.53 -10.40 -2.06
CA VAL A 108 2.34 -11.25 -1.18
C VAL A 108 3.76 -10.73 -1.18
N SER A 109 4.30 -10.42 0.00
CA SER A 109 5.62 -9.81 0.16
C SER A 109 6.50 -10.57 1.14
N LEU A 110 7.79 -10.58 0.89
CA LEU A 110 8.80 -10.91 1.89
C LEU A 110 9.28 -9.61 2.55
N GLN A 111 9.25 -9.57 3.87
CA GLN A 111 9.48 -8.40 4.70
C GLN A 111 10.69 -8.63 5.60
N TYR A 112 11.64 -7.70 5.58
CA TYR A 112 12.75 -7.69 6.53
C TYR A 112 12.60 -6.52 7.50
N HIS A 113 12.54 -6.84 8.79
CA HIS A 113 12.40 -5.90 9.89
C HIS A 113 13.76 -5.65 10.54
N PHE A 114 14.20 -4.41 10.51
CA PHE A 114 15.40 -3.99 11.20
C PHE A 114 15.07 -3.73 12.67
N ASN A 115 15.94 -4.16 13.57
CA ASN A 115 15.79 -3.88 15.01
C ASN A 115 14.43 -4.36 15.56
N SER A 116 14.00 -5.57 15.19
CA SER A 116 12.68 -6.12 15.55
C SER A 116 12.46 -6.21 17.06
N ALA A 117 13.52 -6.41 17.86
CA ALA A 117 13.45 -6.37 19.32
C ALA A 117 13.44 -4.95 19.93
N GLY A 118 13.52 -3.91 19.10
CA GLY A 118 13.53 -2.51 19.52
C GLY A 118 12.14 -1.88 19.58
N LYS A 119 12.09 -0.64 20.08
CA LYS A 119 10.85 0.16 20.10
C LYS A 119 10.47 0.73 18.73
N VAL A 120 11.47 0.91 17.87
CA VAL A 120 11.31 1.44 16.52
C VAL A 120 11.99 0.45 15.61
N ALA A 121 11.19 -0.20 14.76
CA ALA A 121 11.62 -1.21 13.82
C ALA A 121 11.29 -0.74 12.39
N PRO A 122 12.25 -0.08 11.71
CA PRO A 122 12.14 0.13 10.28
C PRO A 122 12.03 -1.20 9.55
N PHE A 123 11.33 -1.25 8.43
CA PHE A 123 11.28 -2.45 7.60
C PHE A 123 11.28 -2.11 6.12
N ILE A 124 11.71 -3.09 5.33
CA ILE A 124 11.61 -3.08 3.87
C ILE A 124 11.04 -4.41 3.39
N GLY A 125 10.46 -4.38 2.20
CA GLY A 125 9.74 -5.50 1.64
C GLY A 125 9.71 -5.50 0.13
N ALA A 126 9.70 -6.70 -0.44
CA ALA A 126 9.55 -6.92 -1.87
C ALA A 126 8.54 -8.04 -2.09
N GLY A 127 7.66 -7.86 -3.07
CA GLY A 127 6.54 -8.77 -3.27
C GLY A 127 6.05 -8.87 -4.71
N LEU A 128 5.04 -9.71 -4.86
CA LEU A 128 4.30 -9.92 -6.10
C LEU A 128 2.84 -9.52 -5.88
N ASN A 129 2.34 -8.74 -6.82
CA ASN A 129 0.95 -8.33 -6.91
C ASN A 129 0.26 -9.12 -8.02
N TYR A 130 -0.97 -9.57 -7.73
CA TYR A 130 -1.89 -10.07 -8.73
C TYR A 130 -3.17 -9.25 -8.65
N THR A 131 -3.45 -8.43 -9.67
CA THR A 131 -4.68 -7.63 -9.73
C THR A 131 -5.67 -8.24 -10.69
N THR A 132 -6.85 -8.61 -10.20
CA THR A 132 -7.95 -9.06 -11.04
C THR A 132 -9.03 -8.01 -11.16
N PHE A 133 -9.56 -7.83 -12.38
CA PHE A 133 -10.62 -6.89 -12.70
C PHE A 133 -11.92 -7.63 -13.00
N PHE A 134 -13.04 -7.08 -12.53
CA PHE A 134 -14.36 -7.69 -12.67
C PHE A 134 -15.49 -6.67 -12.54
N SER A 135 -16.72 -7.11 -12.83
CA SER A 135 -17.92 -6.25 -12.77
C SER A 135 -17.82 -4.99 -13.61
N GLU A 136 -17.21 -5.08 -14.79
CA GLU A 136 -17.10 -3.97 -15.73
C GLU A 136 -18.48 -3.55 -16.25
N LYS A 137 -18.78 -2.26 -16.12
CA LYS A 137 -20.01 -1.66 -16.60
C LYS A 137 -19.67 -0.54 -17.57
N THR A 138 -20.42 -0.45 -18.65
CA THR A 138 -20.27 0.64 -19.63
C THR A 138 -21.40 1.65 -19.49
N THR A 139 -21.06 2.93 -19.58
CA THR A 139 -22.00 4.05 -19.55
C THR A 139 -21.61 5.09 -20.59
N GLY A 140 -22.46 6.11 -20.81
CA GLY A 140 -22.13 7.22 -21.69
C GLY A 140 -21.76 6.75 -23.11
N ALA A 141 -20.62 7.22 -23.62
CA ALA A 141 -20.16 6.92 -24.98
C ALA A 141 -19.86 5.44 -25.26
N LEU A 142 -19.67 4.62 -24.21
CA LEU A 142 -19.46 3.17 -24.36
C LEU A 142 -20.72 2.36 -24.03
N ALA A 143 -21.87 2.99 -23.75
CA ALA A 143 -23.09 2.28 -23.38
C ALA A 143 -23.48 1.23 -24.43
N GLY A 144 -23.71 0.00 -23.98
CA GLY A 144 -24.06 -1.14 -24.85
C GLY A 144 -22.85 -1.88 -25.44
N SER A 145 -21.63 -1.43 -25.19
CA SER A 145 -20.40 -2.15 -25.53
C SER A 145 -19.96 -3.10 -24.40
N LYS A 146 -19.04 -4.01 -24.71
CA LYS A 146 -18.41 -4.91 -23.75
C LYS A 146 -17.01 -4.40 -23.39
N LEU A 147 -16.88 -3.80 -22.21
CA LEU A 147 -15.60 -3.41 -21.63
C LEU A 147 -14.99 -4.58 -20.86
N LYS A 148 -13.68 -4.79 -20.99
CA LYS A 148 -12.91 -5.75 -20.21
C LYS A 148 -11.54 -5.17 -19.89
N LEU A 149 -11.10 -5.34 -18.64
CA LEU A 149 -9.71 -5.13 -18.24
C LEU A 149 -9.07 -6.50 -18.01
N ASP A 150 -7.89 -6.73 -18.58
CA ASP A 150 -7.15 -7.98 -18.35
C ASP A 150 -6.51 -7.97 -16.95
N ASP A 151 -6.36 -9.16 -16.36
CA ASP A 151 -5.65 -9.31 -15.08
C ASP A 151 -4.17 -8.88 -15.20
N SER A 152 -3.60 -8.36 -14.12
CA SER A 152 -2.24 -7.85 -14.06
C SER A 152 -1.40 -8.63 -13.06
N TRP A 153 -0.16 -8.91 -13.44
CA TRP A 153 0.90 -9.38 -12.54
C TRP A 153 1.98 -8.30 -12.48
N GLY A 154 2.46 -7.99 -11.28
CA GLY A 154 3.47 -6.96 -11.11
C GLY A 154 4.29 -7.13 -9.84
N LEU A 155 5.38 -6.38 -9.77
CA LEU A 155 6.20 -6.30 -8.57
C LEU A 155 5.58 -5.33 -7.55
N ALA A 156 5.91 -5.52 -6.29
CA ALA A 156 5.58 -4.57 -5.23
C ALA A 156 6.81 -4.30 -4.36
N ALA A 157 6.94 -3.06 -3.90
CA ALA A 157 7.94 -2.64 -2.93
C ALA A 157 7.24 -2.03 -1.73
N HIS A 158 7.65 -2.39 -0.52
CA HIS A 158 7.03 -1.94 0.72
C HIS A 158 8.11 -1.45 1.68
N ALA A 159 7.87 -0.33 2.34
CA ALA A 159 8.79 0.21 3.33
C ALA A 159 8.00 0.96 4.40
N GLY A 160 8.50 0.93 5.63
CA GLY A 160 7.84 1.60 6.72
C GLY A 160 8.61 1.50 8.02
N VAL A 161 7.94 1.90 9.09
CA VAL A 161 8.44 1.85 10.45
C VAL A 161 7.32 1.39 11.37
N ASP A 162 7.61 0.36 12.16
CA ASP A 162 6.77 -0.10 13.26
C ASP A 162 7.26 0.53 14.57
N ILE A 163 6.35 1.17 15.29
CA ILE A 163 6.59 1.81 16.58
C ILE A 163 5.85 1.02 17.65
N ALA A 164 6.61 0.34 18.52
CA ALA A 164 6.07 -0.48 19.58
C ALA A 164 5.23 0.35 20.56
N LEU A 165 3.99 -0.09 20.78
CA LEU A 165 3.07 0.46 21.76
C LEU A 165 3.00 -0.45 23.00
N THR A 166 2.97 -1.76 22.78
CA THR A 166 2.98 -2.82 23.80
C THR A 166 3.90 -3.96 23.38
N ASP A 167 4.12 -4.99 24.21
CA ASP A 167 4.88 -6.18 23.80
C ASP A 167 4.15 -7.02 22.73
N LYS A 168 2.90 -6.66 22.41
CA LYS A 168 2.02 -7.34 21.44
C LYS A 168 1.36 -6.40 20.42
N SER A 169 1.71 -5.11 20.40
CA SER A 169 1.17 -4.21 19.39
C SER A 169 2.07 -3.04 19.00
N ALA A 170 1.95 -2.61 17.74
CA ALA A 170 2.67 -1.49 17.14
C ALA A 170 1.75 -0.53 16.41
N LEU A 171 2.20 0.71 16.24
CA LEU A 171 1.72 1.61 15.19
C LEU A 171 2.67 1.52 14.00
N ARG A 172 2.15 1.16 12.83
CA ARG A 172 2.88 1.13 11.56
C ARG A 172 2.64 2.42 10.79
N VAL A 173 3.71 3.03 10.29
CA VAL A 173 3.66 4.07 9.26
C VAL A 173 4.40 3.54 8.04
N ASP A 174 3.72 3.45 6.91
CA ASP A 174 4.29 2.75 5.76
C ASP A 174 3.84 3.31 4.42
N MET A 175 4.61 2.94 3.39
CA MET A 175 4.32 3.17 2.01
C MET A 175 4.63 1.95 1.15
N ARG A 176 3.81 1.75 0.12
CA ARG A 176 3.90 0.65 -0.82
C ARG A 176 3.75 1.16 -2.24
N TRP A 177 4.67 0.77 -3.09
CA TRP A 177 4.52 0.88 -4.54
C TRP A 177 4.11 -0.47 -5.10
N ILE A 178 3.19 -0.47 -6.06
CA ILE A 178 2.69 -1.67 -6.71
C ILE A 178 2.68 -1.42 -8.22
N ASP A 179 3.23 -2.34 -8.99
CA ASP A 179 3.17 -2.36 -10.45
C ASP A 179 1.84 -2.98 -10.90
N ILE A 180 1.03 -2.22 -11.63
CA ILE A 180 -0.28 -2.68 -12.11
C ILE A 180 -0.56 -2.12 -13.50
N ASP A 181 -0.45 -3.00 -14.48
CA ASP A 181 -0.65 -2.73 -15.90
C ASP A 181 -1.73 -3.63 -16.47
N SER A 182 -2.84 -3.03 -16.93
CA SER A 182 -3.96 -3.78 -17.49
C SER A 182 -4.30 -3.34 -18.91
N LYS A 183 -4.45 -4.32 -19.81
CA LYS A 183 -4.95 -4.05 -21.16
C LYS A 183 -6.46 -3.78 -21.13
N VAL A 184 -6.86 -2.66 -21.72
CA VAL A 184 -8.26 -2.25 -21.83
C VAL A 184 -8.80 -2.69 -23.19
N LYS A 185 -9.86 -3.50 -23.18
CA LYS A 185 -10.52 -4.00 -24.38
C LYS A 185 -11.97 -3.55 -24.45
N VAL A 186 -12.41 -3.15 -25.64
CA VAL A 186 -13.81 -2.83 -25.94
C VAL A 186 -14.28 -3.71 -27.09
N ASN A 187 -15.37 -4.45 -26.89
CA ASN A 187 -15.89 -5.43 -27.86
C ASN A 187 -14.82 -6.43 -28.36
N GLY A 188 -13.85 -6.76 -27.50
CA GLY A 188 -12.75 -7.66 -27.83
C GLY A 188 -11.58 -7.02 -28.59
N SER A 189 -11.67 -5.74 -28.96
CA SER A 189 -10.57 -4.99 -29.58
C SER A 189 -9.72 -4.28 -28.53
N ASP A 190 -8.40 -4.34 -28.66
CA ASP A 190 -7.46 -3.64 -27.78
C ASP A 190 -7.57 -2.12 -27.98
N LEU A 191 -7.82 -1.40 -26.88
CA LEU A 191 -7.96 0.05 -26.87
C LEU A 191 -6.71 0.76 -26.32
N GLY A 192 -5.92 0.05 -25.52
CA GLY A 192 -4.68 0.53 -24.91
C GLY A 192 -4.37 -0.18 -23.60
N THR A 193 -3.38 0.34 -22.88
CA THR A 193 -2.99 -0.14 -21.55
C THR A 193 -3.26 0.96 -20.52
N ALA A 194 -3.90 0.58 -19.43
CA ALA A 194 -4.05 1.40 -18.24
C ALA A 194 -2.89 1.10 -17.28
N HIS A 195 -2.08 2.11 -17.01
CA HIS A 195 -0.98 2.04 -16.05
C HIS A 195 -1.42 2.67 -14.73
N ILE A 196 -1.62 1.88 -13.69
CA ILE A 196 -2.19 2.37 -12.44
C ILE A 196 -1.07 2.74 -11.46
N ASP A 197 -0.04 1.89 -11.39
CA ASP A 197 1.17 1.95 -10.55
C ASP A 197 1.05 2.79 -9.26
N PRO A 198 0.15 2.41 -8.32
CA PRO A 198 -0.17 3.27 -7.21
C PRO A 198 0.96 3.32 -6.18
N LEU A 199 1.18 4.52 -5.64
CA LEU A 199 1.83 4.70 -4.35
C LEU A 199 0.75 4.72 -3.26
N VAL A 200 0.78 3.73 -2.38
CA VAL A 200 -0.11 3.57 -1.25
C VAL A 200 0.63 3.98 0.02
N TYR A 201 0.08 4.85 0.86
CA TYR A 201 0.75 5.23 2.11
C TYR A 201 -0.26 5.54 3.21
N GLY A 202 0.11 5.28 4.46
CA GLY A 202 -0.83 5.42 5.55
C GLY A 202 -0.32 4.92 6.89
N LEU A 203 -1.28 4.52 7.72
CA LEU A 203 -1.07 4.08 9.08
C LEU A 203 -1.83 2.79 9.35
N ALA A 204 -1.26 1.90 10.15
CA ALA A 204 -1.94 0.71 10.64
C ALA A 204 -1.66 0.43 12.11
N TYR A 205 -2.63 -0.16 12.80
CA TYR A 205 -2.41 -0.79 14.10
C TYR A 205 -2.08 -2.26 13.88
N VAL A 206 -0.92 -2.69 14.38
CA VAL A 206 -0.40 -4.05 14.23
C VAL A 206 -0.55 -4.78 15.56
N MET A 207 -1.08 -5.99 15.51
CA MET A 207 -1.24 -6.89 16.65
C MET A 207 -0.43 -8.16 16.43
N LYS A 208 0.30 -8.62 17.44
CA LYS A 208 1.12 -9.83 17.43
C LYS A 208 0.50 -10.95 18.26
N PHE A 209 0.56 -12.19 17.76
CA PHE A 209 -0.01 -13.39 18.38
C PHE A 209 1.00 -14.53 18.45
#